data_AF-A0A4P5Z402-F1
#
_entry.id   AF-A0A4P5Z402-F1
#
_cell.length_a   1.000
_cell.length_b   1.000
_cell.length_c   1.000
_cell.angle_alpha   90.00
_cell.angle_beta   90.00
_cell.angle_gamma   90.00
#
_symmetry.space_group_name_H-M   'P 1'
#
loop_
_entity.id
_entity.type
_entity.pdbx_description
1 polymer ?
#
loop_
_entity_poly.entity_id
_entity_poly.type
_entity_poly.pdbx_seq_one_letter_code
_entity_poly.pdbx_strand_id
1 'polypeptide(L)'
;MLPLLVAFFFAGGFPVRAATPFKPGMAMTSRSGQFVVFAPSSPAAEVESPASLTATNLVRLEQGPLAIICDRIREVLLQEMGAASLVQGRVYVRLHAGPPTAEIILKPIRFSQGWQYELTLPTRVDRTRLVTAVTHTMLQEMANRSSGGRVVNLPQWLVEGLTAQVLIAGGPALVPEPRRVLVVETTPRDHFAVARAHLRQHGALSFSDMNLPSNAQLVGAGWETHRYSAQIFVASLLRLSGGNVALVNFTRELGNYLNPQLAFLKAFNGHFRSALEIEKWWSVTVINLTGRDQHMNWTQSIALQRLDEILHTAVQAPTAGGELARRQNLRLQDGLMQLDFPQQRQVFTQTVRQLEILQWNAPRDLSRLVLDYRKTLADYVQERGRIEMRADLRNRIQGAHNAVIQNTIRQLDLLDVIREDFRRTGETETAGGRP
;
A
#
# COMPACT_ATOMS: atom_id res chain seq x y z
N MET A 1 58.93 1.40 34.61
CA MET A 1 58.67 0.27 35.55
C MET A 1 57.21 0.30 35.92
N LEU A 2 56.49 -0.82 35.76
CA LEU A 2 55.09 -1.02 36.14
C LEU A 2 54.85 -0.74 37.63
N PRO A 3 53.63 -0.32 38.02
CA PRO A 3 52.72 -1.27 38.70
C PRO A 3 51.25 -1.13 38.23
N LEU A 4 50.58 -2.23 37.89
CA LEU A 4 49.70 -3.02 38.79
C LEU A 4 48.50 -2.21 39.32
N LEU A 5 47.44 -2.15 38.50
CA LEU A 5 46.13 -1.59 38.84
C LEU A 5 45.20 -2.75 39.20
N VAL A 6 44.95 -2.93 40.49
CA VAL A 6 43.91 -3.82 41.01
C VAL A 6 42.61 -3.03 41.00
N ALA A 7 41.70 -3.38 40.08
CA ALA A 7 40.33 -2.86 40.07
C ALA A 7 39.39 -3.90 40.68
N PHE A 8 38.90 -3.62 41.89
CA PHE A 8 37.72 -4.27 42.44
C PHE A 8 36.48 -3.77 41.67
N PHE A 9 35.91 -4.59 40.81
CA PHE A 9 34.56 -4.37 40.27
C PHE A 9 33.56 -5.16 41.10
N PHE A 10 32.67 -4.45 41.78
CA PHE A 10 31.46 -5.00 42.40
C PHE A 10 30.58 -5.64 41.32
N ALA A 11 30.46 -6.97 41.36
CA ALA A 11 29.49 -7.72 40.58
C ALA A 11 28.08 -7.53 41.16
N GLY A 12 27.37 -6.51 40.70
CA GLY A 12 25.93 -6.39 40.87
C GLY A 12 25.22 -7.34 39.89
N GLY A 13 25.18 -8.62 40.23
CA GLY A 13 24.43 -9.63 39.47
C GLY A 13 22.93 -9.42 39.64
N PHE A 14 22.27 -8.85 38.64
CA PHE A 14 20.82 -9.04 38.49
C PHE A 14 20.57 -10.54 38.26
N PRO A 15 19.74 -11.22 39.06
CA PRO A 15 19.37 -12.59 38.75
C PRO A 15 18.57 -12.57 37.45
N VAL A 16 19.19 -13.03 36.37
CA VAL A 16 18.46 -13.51 35.19
C VAL A 16 17.61 -14.66 35.68
N ARG A 17 16.34 -14.37 35.96
CA ARG A 17 15.34 -15.37 36.30
C ARG A 17 15.26 -16.30 35.09
N ALA A 18 15.85 -17.49 35.22
CA ALA A 18 15.74 -18.54 34.24
C ALA A 18 14.26 -18.69 33.88
N ALA A 19 13.93 -18.43 32.62
CA ALA A 19 12.58 -18.59 32.11
C ALA A 19 12.20 -20.06 32.32
N THR A 20 11.31 -20.32 33.26
CA THR A 20 10.70 -21.63 33.45
C THR A 20 10.16 -22.10 32.09
N PRO A 21 10.44 -23.34 31.67
CA PRO A 21 9.87 -23.87 30.43
C PRO A 21 8.34 -23.81 30.52
N PHE A 22 7.72 -23.09 29.58
CA PHE A 22 6.28 -22.83 29.56
C PHE A 22 5.48 -24.12 29.30
N LYS A 23 4.41 -24.35 30.07
CA LYS A 23 3.58 -25.56 30.01
C LYS A 23 2.76 -25.65 28.69
N PRO A 24 2.58 -26.85 28.12
CA PRO A 24 1.63 -27.06 27.02
C PRO A 24 0.21 -26.66 27.45
N GLY A 25 -0.51 -25.97 26.55
CA GLY A 25 -1.88 -25.47 26.79
C GLY A 25 -1.98 -23.99 27.17
N MET A 26 -0.88 -23.26 27.28
CA MET A 26 -0.92 -21.80 27.47
C MET A 26 -1.32 -21.11 26.16
N ALA A 27 -2.25 -20.16 26.21
CA ALA A 27 -2.71 -19.36 25.08
C ALA A 27 -2.21 -17.91 25.23
N MET A 28 -1.82 -17.29 24.12
CA MET A 28 -1.45 -15.88 24.08
C MET A 28 -2.51 -15.15 23.28
N THR A 29 -3.05 -14.09 23.86
CA THR A 29 -4.02 -13.24 23.18
C THR A 29 -3.27 -12.05 22.59
N SER A 30 -3.60 -11.69 21.35
CA SER A 30 -3.02 -10.52 20.69
C SER A 30 -3.52 -9.22 21.34
N ARG A 31 -2.86 -8.09 21.04
CA ARG A 31 -3.22 -6.77 21.58
C ARG A 31 -4.63 -6.37 21.17
N SER A 32 -5.05 -6.71 19.95
CA SER A 32 -6.42 -6.44 19.49
C SER A 32 -7.49 -7.26 20.21
N GLY A 33 -7.10 -8.31 20.95
CA GLY A 33 -8.03 -9.27 21.56
C GLY A 33 -8.69 -10.22 20.55
N GLN A 34 -8.40 -10.09 19.25
CA GLN A 34 -9.03 -10.90 18.21
C GLN A 34 -8.38 -12.26 18.05
N PHE A 35 -7.04 -12.34 18.14
CA PHE A 35 -6.31 -13.58 17.92
C PHE A 35 -5.93 -14.22 19.25
N VAL A 36 -6.19 -15.51 19.38
CA VAL A 36 -5.80 -16.35 20.51
C VAL A 36 -4.92 -17.47 19.97
N VAL A 37 -3.62 -17.37 20.18
CA VAL A 37 -2.61 -18.30 19.65
C VAL A 37 -2.29 -19.35 20.72
N PHE A 38 -2.41 -20.63 20.36
CA PHE A 38 -2.04 -21.74 21.23
C PHE A 38 -0.62 -22.22 20.92
N ALA A 39 0.13 -22.55 21.98
CA ALA A 39 1.38 -23.29 21.83
C ALA A 39 1.12 -24.66 21.16
N PRO A 40 2.06 -25.17 20.34
CA PRO A 40 1.92 -26.50 19.76
C PRO A 40 1.80 -27.54 20.89
N SER A 41 0.89 -28.50 20.72
CA SER A 41 0.59 -29.52 21.74
C SER A 41 1.77 -30.46 22.03
N SER A 42 2.77 -30.50 21.15
CA SER A 42 4.03 -31.21 21.34
C SER A 42 5.19 -30.37 20.82
N PRO A 43 6.26 -30.13 21.60
CA PRO A 43 7.50 -29.59 21.06
C PRO A 43 8.10 -30.70 20.20
N ALA A 44 7.80 -30.68 18.89
CA ALA A 44 8.44 -31.61 17.97
C ALA A 44 9.96 -31.40 18.08
N ALA A 45 10.67 -32.43 18.54
CA ALA A 45 12.12 -32.51 18.46
C ALA A 45 12.49 -32.66 16.98
N GLU A 46 12.47 -31.55 16.25
CA GLU A 46 12.91 -31.53 14.85
C GLU A 46 14.43 -31.45 14.82
N VAL A 47 15.06 -32.55 14.40
CA VAL A 47 16.46 -32.60 14.01
C VAL A 47 16.67 -31.56 12.90
N GLU A 48 17.51 -30.57 13.15
CA GLU A 48 17.85 -29.54 12.17
C GLU A 48 18.60 -30.19 10.99
N SER A 49 17.93 -30.45 9.87
CA SER A 49 18.63 -30.72 8.62
C SER A 49 19.20 -29.41 8.06
N PRO A 50 20.53 -29.32 7.82
CA PRO A 50 21.19 -28.09 7.35
C PRO A 50 20.69 -27.60 5.98
N ALA A 51 20.02 -28.45 5.20
CA ALA A 51 19.37 -28.07 3.94
C ALA A 51 18.14 -27.15 4.10
N SER A 52 17.60 -27.00 5.32
CA SER A 52 16.44 -26.13 5.60
C SER A 52 16.83 -24.65 5.78
N LEU A 53 18.12 -24.36 5.89
CA LEU A 53 18.67 -23.00 6.12
C LEU A 53 18.83 -22.17 4.83
N THR A 54 18.61 -22.77 3.66
CA THR A 54 18.76 -22.13 2.34
C THR A 54 17.49 -21.50 1.79
N ALA A 55 16.32 -21.76 2.39
CA ALA A 55 15.05 -21.18 1.93
C ALA A 55 14.85 -19.79 2.55
N THR A 56 15.28 -18.77 1.81
CA THR A 56 15.41 -17.34 2.15
C THR A 56 14.13 -16.65 2.68
N ASN A 57 12.96 -17.32 2.62
CA ASN A 57 11.62 -16.75 2.91
C ASN A 57 10.77 -17.58 3.91
N LEU A 58 11.35 -18.59 4.57
CA LEU A 58 10.65 -19.39 5.57
C LEU A 58 10.67 -18.72 6.95
N VAL A 59 9.51 -18.70 7.60
CA VAL A 59 9.31 -18.13 8.93
C VAL A 59 8.98 -19.24 9.91
N ARG A 60 9.72 -19.29 11.02
CA ARG A 60 9.40 -20.14 12.16
C ARG A 60 8.34 -19.46 13.01
N LEU A 61 7.20 -20.13 13.22
CA LEU A 61 6.09 -19.62 13.98
C LEU A 61 6.22 -20.03 15.45
N GLU A 62 6.27 -19.02 16.31
CA GLU A 62 6.17 -19.18 17.75
C GLU A 62 4.98 -18.37 18.26
N GLN A 63 4.38 -18.84 19.36
CA GLN A 63 3.13 -18.30 19.89
C GLN A 63 3.15 -16.78 20.07
N GLY A 64 4.20 -16.24 20.69
CA GLY A 64 4.31 -14.81 20.98
C GLY A 64 4.48 -13.94 19.74
N PRO A 65 5.52 -14.17 18.94
CA PRO A 65 5.73 -13.46 17.68
C PRO A 65 4.52 -13.57 16.74
N LEU A 66 3.85 -14.72 16.67
CA LEU A 66 2.70 -14.92 15.80
C LEU A 66 1.51 -14.03 16.18
N ALA A 67 1.20 -13.87 17.47
CA ALA A 67 0.13 -12.97 17.90
C ALA A 67 0.38 -11.51 17.45
N ILE A 68 1.64 -11.07 17.52
CA ILE A 68 2.06 -9.74 17.07
C ILE A 68 1.96 -9.62 15.54
N ILE A 69 2.43 -10.64 14.80
CA ILE A 69 2.36 -10.67 13.34
C ILE A 69 0.90 -10.60 12.87
N CYS A 70 -0.01 -11.35 13.49
CA CYS A 70 -1.43 -11.32 13.17
C CYS A 70 -2.05 -9.92 13.37
N ASP A 71 -1.74 -9.26 14.48
CA ASP A 71 -2.21 -7.88 14.73
C ASP A 71 -1.64 -6.90 13.71
N ARG A 72 -0.36 -7.00 13.35
CA ARG A 72 0.25 -6.14 12.32
C ARG A 72 -0.39 -6.32 10.95
N ILE A 73 -0.60 -7.56 10.52
CA ILE A 73 -1.28 -7.88 9.26
C ILE A 73 -2.70 -7.30 9.27
N ARG A 74 -3.44 -7.47 10.38
CA ARG A 74 -4.77 -6.88 10.54
C ARG A 74 -4.72 -5.35 10.43
N GLU A 75 -3.81 -4.69 11.15
CA GLU A 75 -3.68 -3.24 11.15
C GLU A 75 -3.39 -2.69 9.75
N VAL A 76 -2.42 -3.28 9.05
CA VAL A 76 -2.10 -2.90 7.66
C VAL A 76 -3.27 -3.16 6.72
N LEU A 77 -3.93 -4.32 6.81
CA LEU A 77 -5.08 -4.63 5.98
C LEU A 77 -6.23 -3.63 6.16
N LEU A 78 -6.57 -3.29 7.40
CA LEU A 78 -7.61 -2.32 7.70
C LEU A 78 -7.24 -0.93 7.22
N GLN A 79 -5.96 -0.55 7.31
CA GLN A 79 -5.46 0.72 6.79
C GLN A 79 -5.58 0.79 5.26
N GLU A 80 -5.15 -0.24 4.53
CA GLU A 80 -5.26 -0.32 3.06
C GLU A 80 -6.72 -0.24 2.60
N MET A 81 -7.62 -0.87 3.34
CA MET A 81 -9.06 -0.83 3.06
C MET A 81 -9.76 0.44 3.56
N GLY A 82 -9.09 1.30 4.34
CA GLY A 82 -9.72 2.43 5.03
C GLY A 82 -10.85 2.02 5.98
N ALA A 83 -10.76 0.82 6.56
CA ALA A 83 -11.81 0.21 7.38
C ALA A 83 -11.60 0.53 8.88
N ALA A 84 -12.72 0.72 9.59
CA ALA A 84 -12.67 0.85 11.05
C ALA A 84 -12.28 -0.47 11.73
N SER A 85 -11.47 -0.38 12.80
CA SER A 85 -11.11 -1.53 13.63
C SER A 85 -12.29 -1.97 14.50
N LEU A 86 -13.15 -2.80 13.93
CA LEU A 86 -14.20 -3.50 14.66
C LEU A 86 -13.76 -4.94 14.89
N VAL A 87 -13.83 -5.41 16.12
CA VAL A 87 -13.57 -6.82 16.51
C VAL A 87 -14.92 -7.45 16.84
N GLN A 88 -15.34 -8.47 16.08
CA GLN A 88 -16.58 -9.20 16.34
C GLN A 88 -16.33 -10.71 16.45
N GLY A 89 -15.61 -11.32 15.49
CA GLY A 89 -15.22 -12.72 15.55
C GLY A 89 -13.83 -12.94 16.16
N ARG A 90 -13.72 -13.90 17.09
CA ARG A 90 -12.43 -14.39 17.62
C ARG A 90 -11.80 -15.41 16.69
N VAL A 91 -10.47 -15.33 16.55
CA VAL A 91 -9.66 -16.25 15.75
C VAL A 91 -8.74 -17.04 16.68
N TYR A 92 -8.97 -18.34 16.75
CA TYR A 92 -8.16 -19.30 17.47
C TYR A 92 -7.10 -19.86 16.54
N VAL A 93 -5.83 -19.55 16.80
CA VAL A 93 -4.71 -19.96 15.96
C VAL A 93 -4.01 -21.16 16.60
N ARG A 94 -3.91 -22.26 15.86
CA ARG A 94 -3.23 -23.49 16.30
C ARG A 94 -2.02 -23.78 15.44
N LEU A 95 -0.96 -24.25 16.08
CA LEU A 95 0.26 -24.68 15.43
C LEU A 95 0.34 -26.21 15.41
N HIS A 96 0.64 -26.77 14.24
CA HIS A 96 0.93 -28.20 14.08
C HIS A 96 2.33 -28.41 13.52
N ALA A 97 2.97 -29.51 13.90
CA ALA A 97 4.24 -29.91 13.32
C ALA A 97 4.01 -30.45 11.90
N GLY A 98 4.84 -30.04 10.95
CA GLY A 98 4.70 -30.44 9.55
C GLY A 98 5.70 -29.73 8.63
N PRO A 99 5.84 -30.21 7.37
CA PRO A 99 6.70 -29.54 6.40
C PRO A 99 6.22 -28.11 6.12
N PRO A 100 7.09 -27.20 5.65
CA PRO A 100 6.70 -25.83 5.33
C PRO A 100 5.62 -25.68 4.26
N THR A 101 5.39 -26.74 3.48
CA THR A 101 4.35 -26.87 2.45
C THR A 101 3.04 -27.47 2.97
N ALA A 102 2.96 -27.85 4.25
CA ALA A 102 1.75 -28.41 4.85
C ALA A 102 0.55 -27.48 4.68
N GLU A 103 -0.63 -28.08 4.68
CA GLU A 103 -1.90 -27.38 4.46
C GLU A 103 -2.17 -26.38 5.59
N ILE A 104 -2.71 -25.22 5.20
CA ILE A 104 -3.22 -24.22 6.13
C ILE A 104 -4.74 -24.33 6.11
N ILE A 105 -5.33 -24.58 7.27
CA ILE A 105 -6.77 -24.86 7.37
C ILE A 105 -7.43 -23.70 8.10
N LEU A 106 -8.39 -23.04 7.45
CA LEU A 106 -9.29 -22.07 8.06
C LEU A 106 -10.67 -22.71 8.21
N LYS A 107 -11.16 -22.79 9.44
CA LYS A 107 -12.48 -23.33 9.76
C LYS A 107 -13.34 -22.27 10.46
N PRO A 108 -14.31 -21.68 9.74
CA PRO A 108 -15.35 -20.86 10.35
C PRO A 108 -16.35 -21.74 11.12
N ILE A 109 -16.64 -21.40 12.36
CA ILE A 109 -17.56 -22.12 13.25
C ILE A 109 -18.63 -21.14 13.73
N ARG A 110 -19.90 -21.47 13.50
CA ARG A 110 -21.03 -20.67 13.98
C ARG A 110 -21.48 -21.17 15.35
N PHE A 111 -21.40 -20.29 16.34
CA PHE A 111 -21.99 -20.48 17.67
C PHE A 111 -23.26 -19.65 17.79
N SER A 112 -24.02 -19.73 18.89
CA SER A 112 -25.16 -18.84 19.14
C SER A 112 -24.73 -17.36 19.21
N GLN A 113 -23.60 -17.09 19.88
CA GLN A 113 -23.08 -15.75 20.15
C GLN A 113 -22.37 -15.06 18.96
N GLY A 114 -22.14 -15.78 17.86
CA GLY A 114 -21.48 -15.21 16.67
C GLY A 114 -20.64 -16.24 15.93
N TRP A 115 -19.82 -15.74 15.02
CA TRP A 115 -18.80 -16.53 14.33
C TRP A 115 -17.52 -16.60 15.14
N GLN A 116 -16.90 -17.77 15.14
CA GLN A 116 -15.53 -17.99 15.58
C GLN A 116 -14.75 -18.64 14.45
N TYR A 117 -13.43 -18.49 14.47
CA TYR A 117 -12.57 -18.99 13.41
C TYR A 117 -11.46 -19.81 14.05
N GLU A 118 -11.18 -20.96 13.48
CA GLU A 118 -10.02 -21.78 13.82
C GLU A 118 -9.06 -21.76 12.64
N LEU A 119 -7.86 -21.22 12.86
CA LEU A 119 -6.80 -21.14 11.87
C LEU A 119 -5.66 -22.07 12.29
N THR A 120 -5.43 -23.12 11.51
CA THR A 120 -4.38 -24.10 11.77
C THR A 120 -3.21 -23.88 10.81
N LEU A 121 -2.03 -23.62 11.36
CA LEU A 121 -0.81 -23.30 10.63
C LEU A 121 0.31 -24.29 10.96
N PRO A 122 1.19 -24.62 9.99
CA PRO A 122 2.41 -25.35 10.30
C PRO A 122 3.38 -24.49 11.11
N THR A 123 4.22 -25.09 11.94
CA THR A 123 5.25 -24.40 12.75
C THR A 123 6.30 -23.68 11.90
N ARG A 124 6.42 -24.03 10.61
CA ARG A 124 7.25 -23.33 9.62
C ARG A 124 6.39 -23.04 8.40
N VAL A 125 6.43 -21.82 7.89
CA VAL A 125 5.62 -21.43 6.73
C VAL A 125 6.32 -20.35 5.93
N ASP A 126 6.09 -20.32 4.62
CA ASP A 126 6.49 -19.20 3.78
C ASP A 126 5.82 -17.89 4.23
N ARG A 127 6.57 -16.78 4.22
CA ARG A 127 6.07 -15.45 4.61
C ARG A 127 4.80 -15.06 3.88
N THR A 128 4.74 -15.28 2.56
CA THR A 128 3.57 -14.94 1.76
C THR A 128 2.37 -15.79 2.17
N ARG A 129 2.57 -17.11 2.32
CA ARG A 129 1.50 -18.04 2.74
C ARG A 129 0.93 -17.66 4.11
N LEU A 130 1.76 -17.22 5.05
CA LEU A 130 1.31 -16.71 6.35
C LEU A 130 0.43 -15.46 6.19
N VAL A 131 0.89 -14.48 5.42
CA VAL A 131 0.13 -13.23 5.22
C VAL A 131 -1.17 -13.51 4.46
N THR A 132 -1.17 -14.39 3.46
CA THR A 132 -2.39 -14.84 2.78
C THR A 132 -3.38 -15.46 3.77
N ALA A 133 -2.92 -16.37 4.62
CA ALA A 133 -3.79 -17.06 5.56
C ALA A 133 -4.46 -16.12 6.58
N VAL A 134 -3.70 -15.18 7.14
CA VAL A 134 -4.25 -14.18 8.07
C VAL A 134 -5.17 -13.21 7.34
N THR A 135 -4.79 -12.74 6.15
CA THR A 135 -5.62 -11.84 5.32
C THR A 135 -6.95 -12.51 4.94
N HIS A 136 -6.92 -13.75 4.48
CA HIS A 136 -8.10 -14.56 4.21
C HIS A 136 -8.99 -14.65 5.46
N THR A 137 -8.42 -15.00 6.61
CA THR A 137 -9.17 -15.12 7.87
C THR A 137 -9.88 -13.81 8.24
N MET A 138 -9.22 -12.67 8.06
CA MET A 138 -9.82 -11.35 8.31
C MET A 138 -10.94 -11.01 7.35
N LEU A 139 -10.76 -11.25 6.05
CA LEU A 139 -11.81 -11.02 5.06
C LEU A 139 -13.01 -11.94 5.28
N GLN A 140 -12.75 -13.19 5.66
CA GLN A 140 -13.80 -14.16 5.98
C GLN A 140 -14.59 -13.73 7.21
N GLU A 141 -13.90 -13.21 8.22
CA GLU A 141 -14.54 -12.65 9.40
C GLU A 141 -15.41 -11.46 9.05
N MET A 142 -14.88 -10.49 8.29
CA MET A 142 -15.63 -9.32 7.84
C MET A 142 -16.87 -9.68 7.02
N ALA A 143 -16.75 -10.63 6.10
CA ALA A 143 -17.83 -11.02 5.20
C ALA A 143 -18.93 -11.84 5.90
N ASN A 144 -18.56 -12.68 6.86
CA ASN A 144 -19.53 -13.50 7.61
C ASN A 144 -20.39 -12.68 8.58
N ARG A 145 -20.01 -11.44 8.91
CA ARG A 145 -20.80 -10.57 9.81
C ARG A 145 -22.21 -10.30 9.29
N SER A 146 -22.40 -10.28 7.97
CA SER A 146 -23.67 -10.01 7.29
C SER A 146 -24.31 -11.26 6.69
N SER A 147 -23.71 -12.44 6.81
CA SER A 147 -24.05 -13.60 5.99
C SER A 147 -25.25 -14.43 6.44
N GLY A 148 -26.03 -13.94 7.40
CA GLY A 148 -27.23 -14.62 7.90
C GLY A 148 -26.98 -16.04 8.45
N GLY A 149 -25.73 -16.41 8.76
CA GLY A 149 -25.36 -17.74 9.27
C GLY A 149 -24.71 -18.69 8.26
N ARG A 150 -24.57 -18.30 6.98
CA ARG A 150 -23.82 -19.06 5.98
C ARG A 150 -22.35 -18.67 5.94
N VAL A 151 -21.43 -19.62 5.70
CA VAL A 151 -20.03 -19.29 5.41
C VAL A 151 -19.96 -18.65 4.02
N VAL A 152 -19.41 -17.45 3.95
CA VAL A 152 -19.26 -16.72 2.69
C VAL A 152 -18.12 -17.31 1.85
N ASN A 153 -18.34 -17.47 0.55
CA ASN A 153 -17.26 -17.80 -0.38
C ASN A 153 -16.58 -16.50 -0.85
N LEU A 154 -15.29 -16.36 -0.56
CA LEU A 154 -14.51 -15.19 -0.95
C LEU A 154 -13.87 -15.43 -2.33
N PRO A 155 -13.96 -14.47 -3.26
CA PRO A 155 -13.19 -14.56 -4.50
C PRO A 155 -11.70 -14.59 -4.22
N GLN A 156 -10.99 -15.51 -4.87
CA GLN A 156 -9.56 -15.71 -4.65
C GLN A 156 -8.74 -14.47 -5.03
N TRP A 157 -9.17 -13.73 -6.08
CA TRP A 157 -8.53 -12.48 -6.47
C TRP A 157 -8.58 -11.42 -5.36
N LEU A 158 -9.62 -11.40 -4.52
CA LEU A 158 -9.73 -10.45 -3.43
C LEU A 158 -8.68 -10.75 -2.35
N VAL A 159 -8.57 -12.03 -1.98
CA VAL A 159 -7.63 -12.50 -0.96
C VAL A 159 -6.19 -12.30 -1.43
N GLU A 160 -5.84 -12.75 -2.64
CA GLU A 160 -4.48 -12.63 -3.19
C GLU A 160 -4.09 -11.18 -3.45
N GLY A 161 -5.02 -10.38 -3.99
CA GLY A 161 -4.76 -8.98 -4.31
C GLY A 161 -4.54 -8.13 -3.07
N LEU A 162 -5.36 -8.30 -2.03
CA LEU A 162 -5.17 -7.61 -0.74
C LEU A 162 -3.94 -8.12 0.00
N THR A 163 -3.63 -9.42 -0.10
CA THR A 163 -2.38 -9.96 0.45
C THR A 163 -1.16 -9.27 -0.15
N ALA A 164 -1.17 -9.05 -1.48
CA ALA A 164 -0.11 -8.31 -2.14
C ALA A 164 -0.01 -6.86 -1.65
N GLN A 165 -1.14 -6.16 -1.48
CA GLN A 165 -1.13 -4.80 -0.91
C GLN A 165 -0.56 -4.77 0.51
N VAL A 166 -0.96 -5.71 1.36
CA VAL A 166 -0.47 -5.82 2.74
C VAL A 166 1.04 -6.09 2.79
N LEU A 167 1.56 -6.97 1.93
CA LEU A 167 2.98 -7.26 1.82
C LEU A 167 3.79 -6.03 1.36
N ILE A 168 3.22 -5.22 0.47
CA ILE A 168 3.82 -3.98 -0.04
C ILE A 168 3.84 -2.93 1.06
N ALA A 169 2.68 -2.61 1.65
CA ALA A 169 2.52 -1.57 2.65
C ALA A 169 3.23 -1.89 3.97
N GLY A 170 3.18 -3.14 4.41
CA GLY A 170 3.83 -3.58 5.66
C GLY A 170 5.35 -3.75 5.55
N GLY A 171 5.88 -3.91 4.33
CA GLY A 171 7.31 -4.06 4.07
C GLY A 171 7.98 -5.20 4.86
N PRO A 172 9.31 -5.19 5.00
CA PRO A 172 10.05 -6.24 5.70
C PRO A 172 9.72 -6.34 7.20
N ALA A 173 9.21 -5.25 7.81
CA ALA A 173 8.85 -5.21 9.23
C ALA A 173 7.54 -5.98 9.55
N LEU A 174 6.73 -6.29 8.54
CA LEU A 174 5.45 -6.99 8.72
C LEU A 174 5.63 -8.35 9.40
N VAL A 175 6.66 -9.09 8.98
CA VAL A 175 7.04 -10.38 9.55
C VAL A 175 8.52 -10.32 9.89
N PRO A 176 8.87 -9.90 11.13
CA PRO A 176 10.26 -9.68 11.50
C PRO A 176 11.04 -10.99 11.51
N GLU A 177 12.12 -11.05 10.74
CA GLU A 177 13.07 -12.17 10.76
C GLU A 177 14.14 -11.90 11.83
N PRO A 178 14.30 -12.76 12.85
CA PRO A 178 15.15 -12.46 14.01
C PRO A 178 16.66 -12.41 13.72
N ARG A 179 17.12 -12.79 12.52
CA ARG A 179 18.55 -12.88 12.16
C ARG A 179 18.97 -12.01 10.96
N ARG A 180 18.09 -11.19 10.40
CA ARG A 180 18.47 -10.23 9.35
C ARG A 180 18.57 -8.82 9.91
N VAL A 181 19.72 -8.20 9.71
CA VAL A 181 19.84 -6.74 9.79
C VAL A 181 18.92 -6.18 8.70
N LEU A 182 17.83 -5.52 9.10
CA LEU A 182 16.97 -4.80 8.15
C LEU A 182 17.78 -3.62 7.59
N VAL A 183 18.36 -3.80 6.40
CA VAL A 183 18.76 -2.65 5.58
C VAL A 183 17.47 -2.11 4.97
N VAL A 184 16.93 -1.06 5.59
CA VAL A 184 15.80 -0.32 5.04
C VAL A 184 16.33 0.50 3.88
N GLU A 185 16.29 -0.05 2.67
CA GLU A 185 16.47 0.74 1.45
C GLU A 185 15.29 1.73 1.36
N THR A 186 15.58 3.01 1.53
CA THR A 186 14.59 4.11 1.45
C THR A 186 14.22 4.49 0.01
N THR A 187 14.69 3.73 -0.98
CA THR A 187 14.36 3.97 -2.40
C THR A 187 12.94 3.48 -2.67
N PRO A 188 12.08 4.27 -3.33
CA PRO A 188 10.78 3.80 -3.80
C PRO A 188 10.98 2.59 -4.72
N ARG A 189 10.69 1.38 -4.22
CA ARG A 189 10.68 0.17 -5.06
C ARG A 189 9.42 0.17 -5.88
N ASP A 190 9.57 -0.12 -7.17
CA ASP A 190 8.42 -0.40 -8.01
C ASP A 190 7.85 -1.78 -7.68
N HIS A 191 6.86 -1.79 -6.78
CA HIS A 191 6.23 -3.00 -6.27
C HIS A 191 5.42 -3.79 -7.31
N PHE A 192 5.15 -3.21 -8.48
CA PHE A 192 4.43 -3.88 -9.56
C PHE A 192 5.34 -4.32 -10.70
N ALA A 193 6.65 -4.03 -10.66
CA ALA A 193 7.57 -4.35 -11.76
C ALA A 193 7.53 -5.85 -12.15
N VAL A 194 7.58 -6.75 -11.16
CA VAL A 194 7.51 -8.21 -11.39
C VAL A 194 6.15 -8.61 -11.97
N ALA A 195 5.06 -8.10 -11.40
CA ALA A 195 3.70 -8.38 -11.87
C ALA A 195 3.50 -7.90 -13.32
N ARG A 196 3.96 -6.68 -13.65
CA ARG A 196 3.86 -6.13 -15.01
C ARG A 196 4.70 -6.92 -16.01
N ALA A 197 5.93 -7.28 -15.64
CA ALA A 197 6.78 -8.12 -16.49
C ALA A 197 6.13 -9.48 -16.78
N HIS A 198 5.58 -10.14 -15.75
CA HIS A 198 4.91 -11.41 -15.89
C HIS A 198 3.66 -11.31 -16.80
N LEU A 199 2.80 -10.32 -16.56
CA LEU A 199 1.55 -10.15 -17.30
C LEU A 199 1.76 -9.64 -18.74
N ARG A 200 2.90 -9.01 -19.05
CA ARG A 200 3.31 -8.76 -20.45
C ARG A 200 3.54 -10.04 -21.22
N GLN A 201 4.20 -11.02 -20.59
CA GLN A 201 4.58 -12.27 -21.25
C GLN A 201 3.41 -13.24 -21.36
N HIS A 202 2.58 -13.32 -20.32
CA HIS A 202 1.54 -14.35 -20.20
C HIS A 202 0.12 -13.84 -20.43
N GLY A 203 -0.07 -12.51 -20.52
CA GLY A 203 -1.39 -11.89 -20.49
C GLY A 203 -1.99 -11.82 -19.08
N ALA A 204 -2.92 -10.89 -18.87
CA ALA A 204 -3.72 -10.85 -17.64
C ALA A 204 -5.03 -11.62 -17.82
N LEU A 205 -5.52 -12.20 -16.72
CA LEU A 205 -6.82 -12.85 -16.69
C LEU A 205 -7.95 -11.82 -16.86
N SER A 206 -9.04 -12.19 -17.53
CA SER A 206 -10.26 -11.37 -17.55
C SER A 206 -10.89 -11.28 -16.15
N PHE A 207 -11.79 -10.33 -15.93
CA PHE A 207 -12.51 -10.26 -14.66
C PHE A 207 -13.35 -11.53 -14.42
N SER A 208 -13.94 -12.07 -15.47
CA SER A 208 -14.70 -13.32 -15.44
C SER A 208 -13.81 -14.50 -15.05
N ASP A 209 -12.63 -14.65 -15.68
CA ASP A 209 -11.68 -15.72 -15.37
C ASP A 209 -11.11 -15.63 -13.96
N MET A 210 -10.90 -14.41 -13.43
CA MET A 210 -10.47 -14.22 -12.04
C MET A 210 -11.54 -14.64 -11.02
N ASN A 211 -12.82 -14.50 -11.35
CA ASN A 211 -13.90 -14.93 -10.45
C ASN A 211 -14.17 -16.43 -10.54
N LEU A 212 -13.89 -17.05 -11.69
CA LEU A 212 -14.12 -18.46 -11.96
C LEU A 212 -12.88 -19.10 -12.61
N PRO A 213 -11.76 -19.18 -11.88
CA PRO A 213 -10.53 -19.74 -12.42
C PRO A 213 -10.68 -21.24 -12.69
N SER A 214 -10.14 -21.68 -13.82
CA SER A 214 -10.00 -23.10 -14.15
C SER A 214 -8.93 -23.76 -13.29
N ASN A 215 -8.97 -25.10 -13.14
CA ASN A 215 -7.96 -25.84 -12.39
C ASN A 215 -6.52 -25.59 -12.90
N ALA A 216 -6.34 -25.38 -14.21
CA ALA A 216 -5.05 -25.05 -14.80
C ALA A 216 -4.53 -23.67 -14.37
N GLN A 217 -5.43 -22.72 -14.10
CA GLN A 217 -5.10 -21.38 -13.59
C GLN A 217 -4.84 -21.38 -12.07
N LEU A 218 -5.10 -22.49 -11.37
CA LEU A 218 -4.89 -22.63 -9.93
C LEU A 218 -3.62 -23.41 -9.58
N VAL A 219 -2.77 -23.72 -10.56
CA VAL A 219 -1.52 -24.45 -10.37
C VAL A 219 -0.37 -23.84 -11.16
N GLY A 220 0.87 -24.04 -10.68
CA GLY A 220 2.10 -23.67 -11.39
C GLY A 220 2.12 -22.21 -11.88
N ALA A 221 2.53 -22.00 -13.13
CA ALA A 221 2.57 -20.66 -13.74
C ALA A 221 1.18 -20.01 -13.88
N GLY A 222 0.12 -20.81 -14.05
CA GLY A 222 -1.25 -20.29 -14.10
C GLY A 222 -1.64 -19.60 -12.78
N TRP A 223 -1.22 -20.19 -11.66
CA TRP A 223 -1.41 -19.60 -10.33
C TRP A 223 -0.66 -18.26 -10.17
N GLU A 224 0.55 -18.15 -10.71
CA GLU A 224 1.29 -16.88 -10.72
C GLU A 224 0.56 -15.81 -11.55
N THR A 225 0.07 -16.15 -12.74
CA THR A 225 -0.77 -15.24 -13.55
C THR A 225 -1.99 -14.75 -12.77
N HIS A 226 -2.67 -15.66 -12.08
CA HIS A 226 -3.83 -15.32 -11.27
C HIS A 226 -3.46 -14.34 -10.14
N ARG A 227 -2.39 -14.62 -9.39
CA ARG A 227 -1.93 -13.76 -8.29
C ARG A 227 -1.49 -12.39 -8.77
N TYR A 228 -0.75 -12.29 -9.87
CA TYR A 228 -0.32 -10.99 -10.42
C TYR A 228 -1.49 -10.20 -11.01
N SER A 229 -2.45 -10.86 -11.66
CA SER A 229 -3.68 -10.22 -12.14
C SER A 229 -4.46 -9.66 -10.96
N ALA A 230 -4.65 -10.46 -9.90
CA ALA A 230 -5.33 -10.06 -8.67
C ALA A 230 -4.65 -8.88 -7.95
N GLN A 231 -3.31 -8.89 -7.84
CA GLN A 231 -2.52 -7.81 -7.27
C GLN A 231 -2.80 -6.48 -7.98
N ILE A 232 -2.71 -6.47 -9.31
CA ILE A 232 -2.91 -5.26 -10.09
C ILE A 232 -4.39 -4.83 -10.10
N PHE A 233 -5.31 -5.79 -10.16
CA PHE A 233 -6.75 -5.54 -10.14
C PHE A 233 -7.16 -4.84 -8.84
N VAL A 234 -6.79 -5.38 -7.68
CA VAL A 234 -7.09 -4.77 -6.37
C VAL A 234 -6.40 -3.42 -6.22
N ALA A 235 -5.14 -3.28 -6.63
CA ALA A 235 -4.45 -1.99 -6.59
C ALA A 235 -5.19 -0.92 -7.40
N SER A 236 -5.68 -1.30 -8.58
CA SER A 236 -6.41 -0.41 -9.48
C SER A 236 -7.78 -0.05 -8.92
N LEU A 237 -8.48 -0.99 -8.27
CA LEU A 237 -9.75 -0.72 -7.59
C LEU A 237 -9.58 0.25 -6.42
N LEU A 238 -8.55 0.06 -5.59
CA LEU A 238 -8.26 0.96 -4.46
C LEU A 238 -7.93 2.39 -4.91
N ARG A 239 -7.41 2.57 -6.13
CA ARG A 239 -7.12 3.87 -6.74
C ARG A 239 -8.35 4.59 -7.31
N LEU A 240 -9.49 3.92 -7.46
CA LEU A 240 -10.73 4.59 -7.83
C LEU A 240 -11.15 5.57 -6.73
N SER A 241 -11.87 6.63 -7.08
CA SER A 241 -12.36 7.60 -6.10
C SER A 241 -13.34 6.92 -5.14
N GLY A 242 -12.95 6.74 -3.88
CA GLY A 242 -13.75 5.97 -2.90
C GLY A 242 -13.67 4.45 -3.07
N GLY A 243 -12.68 3.95 -3.83
CA GLY A 243 -12.51 2.53 -4.10
C GLY A 243 -12.26 1.68 -2.85
N ASN A 244 -11.58 2.23 -1.84
CA ASN A 244 -11.40 1.62 -0.53
C ASN A 244 -12.75 1.37 0.18
N VAL A 245 -13.63 2.38 0.22
CA VAL A 245 -14.98 2.27 0.79
C VAL A 245 -15.81 1.26 0.01
N ALA A 246 -15.75 1.30 -1.32
CA ALA A 246 -16.42 0.33 -2.19
C ALA A 246 -15.93 -1.10 -1.93
N LEU A 247 -14.63 -1.31 -1.71
CA LEU A 247 -14.07 -2.63 -1.43
C LEU A 247 -14.50 -3.16 -0.05
N VAL A 248 -14.55 -2.31 0.98
CA VAL A 248 -15.10 -2.67 2.29
C VAL A 248 -16.57 -3.06 2.19
N ASN A 249 -17.35 -2.26 1.44
CA ASN A 249 -18.76 -2.55 1.21
C ASN A 249 -18.94 -3.85 0.43
N PHE A 250 -18.09 -4.12 -0.56
CA PHE A 250 -18.08 -5.38 -1.29
C PHE A 250 -17.86 -6.56 -0.34
N THR A 251 -16.84 -6.52 0.51
CA THR A 251 -16.59 -7.59 1.49
C THR A 251 -17.81 -7.84 2.38
N ARG A 252 -18.51 -6.79 2.80
CA ARG A 252 -19.75 -6.91 3.60
C ARG A 252 -20.94 -7.42 2.78
N GLU A 253 -21.06 -7.05 1.51
CA GLU A 253 -22.17 -7.48 0.67
C GLU A 253 -22.03 -8.95 0.24
N LEU A 254 -20.84 -9.54 0.25
CA LEU A 254 -20.64 -10.96 -0.10
C LEU A 254 -21.52 -11.91 0.72
N GLY A 255 -21.85 -11.57 1.97
CA GLY A 255 -22.79 -12.33 2.80
C GLY A 255 -24.20 -12.44 2.22
N ASN A 256 -24.65 -11.39 1.53
CA ASN A 256 -26.02 -11.24 1.03
C ASN A 256 -26.25 -11.88 -0.35
N TYR A 257 -25.18 -12.31 -1.04
CA TYR A 257 -25.27 -12.84 -2.39
C TYR A 257 -24.64 -14.24 -2.49
N LEU A 258 -25.24 -15.11 -3.31
CA LEU A 258 -24.62 -16.39 -3.70
C LEU A 258 -23.55 -16.18 -4.78
N ASN A 259 -23.74 -15.18 -5.64
CA ASN A 259 -22.80 -14.81 -6.71
C ASN A 259 -21.98 -13.57 -6.29
N PRO A 260 -20.66 -13.71 -6.08
CA PRO A 260 -19.79 -12.59 -5.74
C PRO A 260 -19.80 -11.45 -6.76
N GLN A 261 -20.04 -11.72 -8.05
CA GLN A 261 -20.09 -10.68 -9.08
C GLN A 261 -21.28 -9.72 -8.87
N LEU A 262 -22.41 -10.23 -8.37
CA LEU A 262 -23.57 -9.38 -8.05
C LEU A 262 -23.30 -8.50 -6.83
N ALA A 263 -22.65 -9.05 -5.80
CA ALA A 263 -22.20 -8.27 -4.65
C ALA A 263 -21.20 -7.18 -5.08
N PHE A 264 -20.30 -7.51 -6.02
CA PHE A 264 -19.33 -6.57 -6.57
C PHE A 264 -20.03 -5.41 -7.30
N LEU A 265 -20.95 -5.71 -8.23
CA LEU A 265 -21.68 -4.68 -8.97
C LEU A 265 -22.50 -3.77 -8.05
N LYS A 266 -23.10 -4.32 -6.99
CA LYS A 266 -23.80 -3.51 -5.99
C LYS A 266 -22.84 -2.57 -5.25
N ALA A 267 -21.69 -3.06 -4.80
CA ALA A 267 -20.74 -2.29 -4.03
C ALA A 267 -19.99 -1.24 -4.85
N PHE A 268 -19.73 -1.51 -6.13
CA PHE A 268 -19.04 -0.62 -7.07
C PHE A 268 -20.00 0.08 -8.06
N ASN A 269 -21.29 0.18 -7.74
CA ASN A 269 -22.32 0.71 -8.66
C ASN A 269 -22.04 2.15 -9.14
N GLY A 270 -21.31 2.96 -8.36
CA GLY A 270 -20.90 4.31 -8.72
C GLY A 270 -19.81 4.36 -9.78
N HIS A 271 -19.14 3.24 -10.04
CA HIS A 271 -18.08 3.10 -11.04
C HIS A 271 -18.47 2.20 -12.21
N PHE A 272 -19.20 1.12 -11.93
CA PHE A 272 -19.54 0.11 -12.93
C PHE A 272 -21.03 -0.26 -12.82
N ARG A 273 -21.75 -0.10 -13.92
CA ARG A 273 -23.17 -0.48 -14.04
C ARG A 273 -23.37 -1.92 -14.48
N SER A 274 -22.37 -2.51 -15.13
CA SER A 274 -22.44 -3.87 -15.67
C SER A 274 -21.09 -4.58 -15.64
N ALA A 275 -21.12 -5.92 -15.70
CA ALA A 275 -19.91 -6.72 -15.80
C ALA A 275 -19.06 -6.37 -17.04
N LEU A 276 -19.72 -6.02 -18.15
CA LEU A 276 -19.03 -5.60 -19.38
C LEU A 276 -18.23 -4.30 -19.18
N GLU A 277 -18.72 -3.37 -18.38
CA GLU A 277 -17.96 -2.15 -18.07
C GLU A 277 -16.72 -2.46 -17.24
N ILE A 278 -16.80 -3.43 -16.31
CA ILE A 278 -15.65 -3.90 -15.55
C ILE A 278 -14.62 -4.53 -16.47
N GLU A 279 -15.04 -5.41 -17.40
CA GLU A 279 -14.13 -6.04 -18.36
C GLU A 279 -13.42 -5.01 -19.24
N LYS A 280 -14.15 -4.01 -19.74
CA LYS A 280 -13.58 -2.92 -20.54
C LYS A 280 -12.57 -2.10 -19.75
N TRP A 281 -12.96 -1.67 -18.55
CA TRP A 281 -12.10 -0.91 -17.65
C TRP A 281 -10.83 -1.70 -17.30
N TRP A 282 -11.00 -2.98 -16.97
CA TRP A 282 -9.89 -3.87 -16.61
C TRP A 282 -8.95 -4.08 -17.79
N SER A 283 -9.48 -4.36 -18.99
CA SER A 283 -8.66 -4.50 -20.21
C SER A 283 -7.81 -3.25 -20.48
N VAL A 284 -8.42 -2.06 -20.39
CA VAL A 284 -7.70 -0.79 -20.55
C VAL A 284 -6.66 -0.58 -19.45
N THR A 285 -6.98 -0.96 -18.21
CA THR A 285 -6.09 -0.85 -17.06
C THR A 285 -4.86 -1.74 -17.24
N VAL A 286 -5.05 -3.00 -17.64
CA VAL A 286 -3.96 -3.93 -17.94
C VAL A 286 -3.10 -3.38 -19.06
N ILE A 287 -3.66 -2.98 -20.20
CA ILE A 287 -2.89 -2.42 -21.33
C ILE A 287 -2.09 -1.19 -20.89
N ASN A 288 -2.69 -0.30 -20.08
CA ASN A 288 -1.98 0.85 -19.56
C ASN A 288 -0.82 0.47 -18.62
N LEU A 289 -0.96 -0.58 -17.82
CA LEU A 289 0.07 -0.99 -16.88
C LEU A 289 1.14 -1.84 -17.55
N THR A 290 0.75 -2.87 -18.31
CA THR A 290 1.68 -3.74 -19.03
C THR A 290 2.29 -3.06 -20.24
N GLY A 291 1.61 -2.13 -20.92
CA GLY A 291 2.16 -1.40 -22.07
C GLY A 291 3.26 -0.39 -21.73
N ARG A 292 3.47 -0.04 -20.45
CA ARG A 292 4.31 1.12 -20.06
C ARG A 292 5.82 0.89 -19.87
N ASP A 293 6.36 -0.31 -19.62
CA ASP A 293 7.81 -0.46 -19.27
C ASP A 293 8.74 -1.02 -20.37
N GLN A 294 8.92 -0.27 -21.46
CA GLN A 294 10.27 -0.15 -22.05
C GLN A 294 10.33 1.03 -23.03
N HIS A 295 9.18 1.44 -23.56
CA HIS A 295 9.04 2.52 -24.54
C HIS A 295 8.12 3.67 -24.06
N MET A 296 7.62 3.61 -22.80
CA MET A 296 6.65 4.57 -22.25
C MET A 296 6.92 5.01 -20.79
N ASN A 297 8.19 5.03 -20.36
CA ASN A 297 8.60 6.21 -19.61
C ASN A 297 8.39 7.37 -20.58
N TRP A 298 7.65 8.41 -20.20
CA TRP A 298 7.64 9.62 -21.03
C TRP A 298 9.11 9.96 -21.31
N THR A 299 9.46 10.16 -22.58
CA THR A 299 10.81 10.66 -22.90
C THR A 299 11.04 11.92 -22.08
N GLN A 300 12.29 12.21 -21.72
CA GLN A 300 12.61 13.41 -20.95
C GLN A 300 11.96 14.66 -21.55
N SER A 301 11.89 14.75 -22.89
CA SER A 301 11.17 15.80 -23.62
C SER A 301 9.66 15.87 -23.33
N ILE A 302 8.93 14.75 -23.40
CA ILE A 302 7.47 14.72 -23.14
C ILE A 302 7.20 15.02 -21.67
N ALA A 303 8.02 14.48 -20.77
CA ALA A 303 7.85 14.72 -19.34
C ALA A 303 8.15 16.17 -18.94
N LEU A 304 9.16 16.80 -19.57
CA LEU A 304 9.43 18.23 -19.42
C LEU A 304 8.31 19.10 -20.00
N GLN A 305 7.80 18.78 -21.20
CA GLN A 305 6.67 19.50 -21.79
C GLN A 305 5.44 19.45 -20.89
N ARG A 306 5.13 18.29 -20.33
CA ARG A 306 3.97 18.11 -19.44
C ARG A 306 4.18 18.77 -18.08
N LEU A 307 5.41 18.77 -17.57
CA LEU A 307 5.77 19.57 -16.40
C LEU A 307 5.51 21.05 -16.69
N ASP A 308 5.93 21.56 -17.85
CA ASP A 308 5.68 22.95 -18.23
C ASP A 308 4.20 23.29 -18.31
N GLU A 309 3.38 22.41 -18.90
CA GLU A 309 1.93 22.58 -18.93
C GLU A 309 1.32 22.65 -17.52
N ILE A 310 1.77 21.81 -16.60
CA ILE A 310 1.26 21.78 -15.21
C ILE A 310 1.68 23.05 -14.45
N LEU A 311 2.89 23.55 -14.69
CA LEU A 311 3.44 24.75 -14.05
C LEU A 311 2.81 26.06 -14.58
N HIS A 312 2.08 26.02 -15.70
CA HIS A 312 1.28 27.14 -16.21
C HIS A 312 -0.20 26.86 -15.97
N THR A 313 -0.71 27.25 -14.80
CA THR A 313 -2.08 26.91 -14.40
C THR A 313 -3.10 27.85 -15.03
N ALA A 314 -4.12 27.30 -15.68
CA ALA A 314 -5.23 28.07 -16.25
C ALA A 314 -6.20 28.52 -15.14
N VAL A 315 -6.20 29.81 -14.82
CA VAL A 315 -7.12 30.42 -13.84
C VAL A 315 -8.15 31.26 -14.56
N GLN A 316 -9.41 31.23 -14.09
CA GLN A 316 -10.44 32.16 -14.58
C GLN A 316 -10.25 33.48 -13.84
N ALA A 317 -9.74 34.51 -14.53
CA ALA A 317 -9.57 35.82 -13.93
C ALA A 317 -10.94 36.54 -13.90
N PRO A 318 -11.31 37.19 -12.77
CA PRO A 318 -12.46 38.09 -12.75
C PRO A 318 -12.20 39.27 -13.70
N THR A 319 -12.99 39.39 -14.76
CA THR A 319 -13.01 40.57 -15.63
C THR A 319 -13.81 41.67 -14.94
N ALA A 320 -13.16 42.80 -14.64
CA ALA A 320 -13.87 44.00 -14.23
C ALA A 320 -14.73 44.49 -15.41
N GLY A 321 -16.06 44.55 -15.23
CA GLY A 321 -16.96 45.15 -16.22
C GLY A 321 -17.85 44.20 -17.03
N GLY A 322 -18.34 43.10 -16.44
CA GLY A 322 -19.47 42.34 -17.01
C GLY A 322 -19.17 41.48 -18.26
N GLU A 323 -17.91 41.39 -18.69
CA GLU A 323 -17.48 40.47 -19.73
C GLU A 323 -17.20 39.06 -19.18
N LEU A 324 -17.43 38.04 -20.01
CA LEU A 324 -17.21 36.62 -19.69
C LEU A 324 -15.78 36.36 -19.16
N ALA A 325 -15.67 35.63 -18.05
CA ALA A 325 -14.40 35.30 -17.41
C ALA A 325 -13.41 34.66 -18.41
N ARG A 326 -12.30 35.35 -18.68
CA ARG A 326 -11.27 34.90 -19.62
C ARG A 326 -10.31 33.94 -18.89
N ARG A 327 -10.08 32.75 -19.44
CA ARG A 327 -9.03 31.85 -18.96
C ARG A 327 -7.67 32.50 -19.22
N GLN A 328 -6.88 32.69 -18.17
CA GLN A 328 -5.49 33.13 -18.26
C GLN A 328 -4.56 32.02 -17.74
N ASN A 329 -3.49 31.74 -18.48
CA ASN A 329 -2.44 30.84 -18.01
C ASN A 329 -1.45 31.65 -17.18
N LEU A 330 -1.42 31.41 -15.87
CA LEU A 330 -0.51 32.07 -14.94
C LEU A 330 0.61 31.10 -14.54
N ARG A 331 1.84 31.60 -14.38
CA ARG A 331 2.88 30.84 -13.70
C ARG A 331 2.52 30.66 -12.24
N LEU A 332 3.04 29.61 -11.60
CA LEU A 332 2.78 29.37 -10.17
C LEU A 332 3.21 30.55 -9.29
N GLN A 333 4.35 31.17 -9.59
CA GLN A 333 4.85 32.36 -8.89
C GLN A 333 3.89 33.55 -9.03
N ASP A 334 3.31 33.75 -10.22
CA ASP A 334 2.30 34.79 -10.46
C ASP A 334 1.02 34.50 -9.68
N GLY A 335 0.59 33.23 -9.64
CA GLY A 335 -0.55 32.78 -8.84
C GLY A 335 -0.37 33.03 -7.34
N LEU A 336 0.85 32.89 -6.83
CA LEU A 336 1.19 33.19 -5.43
C LEU A 336 1.07 34.68 -5.09
N MET A 337 1.22 35.57 -6.08
CA MET A 337 1.19 37.02 -5.90
C MET A 337 -0.18 37.64 -6.20
N GLN A 338 -0.92 37.08 -7.17
CA GLN A 338 -2.13 37.69 -7.73
C GLN A 338 -3.43 37.13 -7.17
N LEU A 339 -3.45 35.87 -6.71
CA LEU A 339 -4.66 35.21 -6.24
C LEU A 339 -4.85 35.38 -4.73
N ASP A 340 -6.10 35.32 -4.27
CA ASP A 340 -6.41 35.20 -2.85
C ASP A 340 -6.15 33.77 -2.34
N PHE A 341 -6.04 33.61 -1.02
CA PHE A 341 -5.66 32.30 -0.47
C PHE A 341 -6.67 31.16 -0.75
N PRO A 342 -8.00 31.37 -0.71
CA PRO A 342 -8.95 30.34 -1.12
C PRO A 342 -8.71 29.85 -2.56
N GLN A 343 -8.45 30.77 -3.51
CA GLN A 343 -8.12 30.41 -4.88
C GLN A 343 -6.75 29.73 -4.99
N GLN A 344 -5.73 30.24 -4.30
CA GLN A 344 -4.39 29.63 -4.23
C GLN A 344 -4.48 28.19 -3.73
N ARG A 345 -5.23 27.94 -2.65
CA ARG A 345 -5.41 26.61 -2.08
C ARG A 345 -6.05 25.66 -3.08
N GLN A 346 -7.10 26.08 -3.77
CA GLN A 346 -7.75 25.25 -4.79
C GLN A 346 -6.80 24.93 -5.94
N VAL A 347 -6.17 25.96 -6.50
CA VAL A 347 -5.25 25.85 -7.65
C VAL A 347 -4.07 24.95 -7.30
N PHE A 348 -3.33 25.24 -6.23
CA PHE A 348 -2.13 24.48 -5.89
C PHE A 348 -2.43 23.07 -5.39
N THR A 349 -3.59 22.82 -4.76
CA THR A 349 -4.00 21.43 -4.44
C THR A 349 -4.23 20.63 -5.71
N GLN A 350 -4.81 21.23 -6.75
CA GLN A 350 -4.98 20.58 -8.04
C GLN A 350 -3.62 20.36 -8.74
N THR A 351 -2.74 21.35 -8.74
CA THR A 351 -1.39 21.24 -9.30
C THR A 351 -0.59 20.13 -8.61
N VAL A 352 -0.64 20.03 -7.27
CA VAL A 352 0.02 18.96 -6.49
C VAL A 352 -0.44 17.57 -6.93
N ARG A 353 -1.74 17.37 -7.22
CA ARG A 353 -2.26 16.10 -7.73
C ARG A 353 -1.79 15.80 -9.15
N GLN A 354 -1.69 16.81 -10.01
CA GLN A 354 -1.18 16.65 -11.37
C GLN A 354 0.32 16.30 -11.37
N LEU A 355 1.10 16.95 -10.50
CA LEU A 355 2.52 16.65 -10.29
C LEU A 355 2.73 15.25 -9.72
N GLU A 356 1.84 14.78 -8.84
CA GLU A 356 1.86 13.40 -8.34
C GLU A 356 1.70 12.40 -9.50
N ILE A 357 0.73 12.60 -10.38
CA ILE A 357 0.55 11.75 -11.57
C ILE A 357 1.79 11.80 -12.47
N LEU A 358 2.35 12.99 -12.72
CA LEU A 358 3.56 13.15 -13.53
C LEU A 358 4.75 12.42 -12.91
N GLN A 359 4.94 12.50 -11.59
CA GLN A 359 6.04 11.87 -10.87
C GLN A 359 6.10 10.36 -11.14
N TRP A 360 4.95 9.70 -11.28
CA TRP A 360 4.89 8.26 -11.58
C TRP A 360 5.19 7.90 -13.03
N ASN A 361 5.12 8.86 -13.95
CA ASN A 361 5.32 8.63 -15.39
C ASN A 361 6.64 9.22 -15.94
N ALA A 362 7.33 10.04 -15.14
CA ALA A 362 8.58 10.68 -15.53
C ALA A 362 9.79 9.72 -15.42
N PRO A 363 10.87 9.95 -16.19
CA PRO A 363 12.15 9.28 -15.97
C PRO A 363 12.68 9.49 -14.55
N ARG A 364 13.53 8.60 -14.05
CA ARG A 364 14.02 8.64 -12.64
C ARG A 364 14.64 9.99 -12.28
N ASP A 365 15.44 10.57 -13.16
CA ASP A 365 16.15 11.82 -12.89
C ASP A 365 15.19 13.00 -12.80
N LEU A 366 14.19 13.04 -13.68
CA LEU A 366 13.15 14.08 -13.66
C LEU A 366 12.09 13.85 -12.57
N SER A 367 11.84 12.60 -12.17
CA SER A 367 10.89 12.25 -11.11
C SER A 367 11.25 12.90 -9.78
N ARG A 368 12.56 13.05 -9.50
CA ARG A 368 13.04 13.75 -8.30
C ARG A 368 12.71 15.25 -8.36
N LEU A 369 12.93 15.89 -9.51
CA LEU A 369 12.58 17.29 -9.71
C LEU A 369 11.06 17.52 -9.54
N VAL A 370 10.24 16.66 -10.14
CA VAL A 370 8.77 16.74 -10.03
C VAL A 370 8.31 16.57 -8.56
N LEU A 371 8.94 15.68 -7.80
CA LEU A 371 8.70 15.52 -6.37
C LEU A 371 9.02 16.80 -5.59
N ASP A 372 10.13 17.47 -5.91
CA ASP A 372 10.56 18.68 -5.21
C ASP A 372 9.59 19.86 -5.47
N TYR A 373 9.08 20.01 -6.69
CA TYR A 373 7.98 20.94 -6.99
C TYR A 373 6.72 20.61 -6.19
N ARG A 374 6.32 19.33 -6.19
CA ARG A 374 5.13 18.85 -5.49
C ARG A 374 5.21 19.15 -3.99
N LYS A 375 6.36 18.86 -3.38
CA LYS A 375 6.61 19.11 -1.96
C LYS A 375 6.55 20.59 -1.63
N THR A 376 7.22 21.43 -2.42
CA THR A 376 7.25 22.89 -2.22
C THR A 376 5.83 23.49 -2.19
N LEU A 377 4.95 23.07 -3.11
CA LEU A 377 3.57 23.53 -3.15
C LEU A 377 2.70 22.97 -2.02
N ALA A 378 2.89 21.69 -1.68
CA ALA A 378 2.16 21.06 -0.58
C ALA A 378 2.50 21.72 0.77
N ASP A 379 3.78 21.96 1.02
CA ASP A 379 4.29 22.62 2.22
C ASP A 379 3.76 24.06 2.30
N TYR A 380 3.70 24.78 1.18
CA TYR A 380 3.08 26.11 1.11
C TYR A 380 1.60 26.07 1.52
N VAL A 381 0.78 25.22 0.90
CA VAL A 381 -0.67 25.15 1.20
C VAL A 381 -0.90 24.80 2.68
N GLN A 382 -0.10 23.89 3.22
CA GLN A 382 -0.20 23.48 4.62
C GLN A 382 0.19 24.61 5.58
N GLU A 383 1.35 25.24 5.37
CA GLU A 383 1.87 26.26 6.27
C GLU A 383 1.01 27.53 6.23
N ARG A 384 0.56 27.91 5.03
CA ARG A 384 -0.35 29.04 4.82
C ARG A 384 -1.70 28.82 5.51
N GLY A 385 -2.26 27.60 5.43
CA GLY A 385 -3.51 27.24 6.12
C GLY A 385 -3.38 27.23 7.65
N ARG A 386 -2.23 26.83 8.20
CA ARG A 386 -1.96 26.91 9.65
C ARG A 386 -1.93 28.35 10.17
N ILE A 387 -1.41 29.29 9.38
CA ILE A 387 -1.37 30.71 9.75
C ILE A 387 -2.80 31.29 9.78
N GLU A 388 -3.65 30.93 8.82
CA GLU A 388 -5.05 31.39 8.81
C GLU A 388 -5.87 30.86 9.99
N MET A 389 -5.66 29.60 10.41
CA MET A 389 -6.38 29.01 11.55
C MET A 389 -6.05 29.65 12.90
N ARG A 390 -4.91 30.36 13.01
CA ARG A 390 -4.43 31.00 14.26
C ARG A 390 -4.73 32.51 14.32
N ALA A 391 -5.57 33.01 13.42
CA ALA A 391 -5.70 34.44 13.15
C ALA A 391 -6.67 35.19 14.08
N ASP A 392 -6.23 35.50 15.30
CA ASP A 392 -6.90 36.46 16.20
C ASP A 392 -6.24 37.87 16.20
N LEU A 393 -5.10 38.09 15.49
CA LEU A 393 -4.31 39.34 15.60
C LEU A 393 -3.79 39.87 14.24
N ARG A 394 -4.58 40.71 13.56
CA ARG A 394 -4.39 41.16 12.15
C ARG A 394 -3.01 41.71 11.74
N ASN A 395 -2.24 42.36 12.61
CA ASN A 395 -1.07 43.15 12.17
C ASN A 395 0.28 42.40 12.18
N ARG A 396 0.46 41.31 12.95
CA ARG A 396 1.68 40.46 12.87
C ARG A 396 1.60 39.41 11.75
N ILE A 397 0.41 39.23 11.20
CA ILE A 397 0.03 38.16 10.29
C ILE A 397 0.50 38.47 8.85
N GLN A 398 0.38 39.72 8.39
CA GLN A 398 0.75 40.09 7.02
C GLN A 398 2.26 39.91 6.73
N GLY A 399 3.13 40.14 7.72
CA GLY A 399 4.57 39.88 7.59
C GLY A 399 4.89 38.38 7.43
N ALA A 400 4.22 37.52 8.20
CA ALA A 400 4.39 36.07 8.10
C ALA A 400 3.81 35.51 6.77
N HIS A 401 2.68 36.08 6.30
CA HIS A 401 2.08 35.76 5.01
C HIS A 401 3.06 35.99 3.86
N ASN A 402 3.61 37.21 3.82
CA ASN A 402 4.56 37.60 2.78
C ASN A 402 5.85 36.79 2.87
N ALA A 403 6.34 36.47 4.08
CA ALA A 403 7.54 35.66 4.26
C ALA A 403 7.38 34.23 3.69
N VAL A 404 6.24 33.57 3.92
CA VAL A 404 5.96 32.24 3.37
C VAL A 404 5.87 32.30 1.84
N ILE A 405 5.15 33.27 1.29
CA ILE A 405 5.03 33.46 -0.17
C ILE A 405 6.42 33.67 -0.81
N GLN A 406 7.22 34.58 -0.27
CA GLN A 406 8.55 34.88 -0.81
C GLN A 406 9.51 33.70 -0.71
N ASN A 407 9.43 32.90 0.36
CA ASN A 407 10.25 31.70 0.49
C ASN A 407 9.84 30.62 -0.53
N THR A 408 8.53 30.42 -0.73
CA THR A 408 8.01 29.48 -1.73
C THR A 408 8.40 29.91 -3.14
N ILE A 409 8.29 31.21 -3.48
CA ILE A 409 8.74 31.73 -4.79
C ILE A 409 10.23 31.43 -4.99
N ARG A 410 11.08 31.73 -4.00
CA ARG A 410 12.52 31.43 -4.08
C ARG A 410 12.81 29.96 -4.33
N GLN A 411 12.08 29.05 -3.66
CA GLN A 411 12.23 27.61 -3.87
C GLN A 411 11.80 27.19 -5.28
N LEU A 412 10.67 27.72 -5.77
CA LEU A 412 10.22 27.45 -7.14
C LEU A 412 11.21 27.97 -8.20
N ASP A 413 11.79 29.14 -7.98
CA ASP A 413 12.79 29.72 -8.90
C ASP A 413 14.07 28.87 -8.95
N LEU A 414 14.51 28.31 -7.81
CA LEU A 414 15.64 27.37 -7.78
C LEU A 414 15.33 26.08 -8.55
N LEU A 415 14.11 25.56 -8.44
CA LEU A 415 13.68 24.38 -9.19
C LEU A 415 13.56 24.68 -10.69
N ASP A 416 13.15 25.90 -11.06
CA ASP A 416 13.11 26.34 -12.45
C ASP A 416 14.51 26.35 -13.08
N VAL A 417 15.56 26.76 -12.34
CA VAL A 417 16.96 26.67 -12.81
C VAL A 417 17.36 25.22 -13.08
N ILE A 418 17.07 24.31 -12.13
CA ILE A 418 17.38 22.88 -12.29
C ILE A 418 16.64 22.29 -13.50
N ARG A 419 15.38 22.71 -13.72
CA ARG A 419 14.60 22.29 -14.90
C ARG A 419 15.25 22.74 -16.21
N GLU A 420 15.79 23.96 -16.29
CA GLU A 420 16.50 24.43 -17.49
C GLU A 420 17.78 23.62 -17.76
N ASP A 421 18.49 23.19 -16.72
CA ASP A 421 19.66 22.31 -16.88
C ASP A 421 19.25 20.95 -17.47
N PHE A 422 18.13 20.37 -17.02
CA PHE A 422 17.56 19.16 -17.62
C PHE A 422 17.18 19.34 -19.11
N ARG A 423 16.76 20.54 -19.54
CA ARG A 423 16.52 20.80 -20.98
C ARG A 423 17.83 20.77 -21.77
N ARG A 424 18.87 21.45 -21.26
CA ARG A 424 20.18 21.52 -21.92
C ARG A 424 20.85 20.15 -22.06
N THR A 425 20.77 19.31 -21.03
CA THR A 425 21.35 17.96 -21.07
C THR A 425 20.59 17.03 -22.05
N GLY A 426 19.27 17.18 -22.15
CA GLY A 426 18.46 16.41 -23.10
C GLY A 426 18.74 16.75 -24.57
N GLU A 427 19.05 18.01 -24.89
CA GLU A 427 19.42 18.45 -26.24
C GLU A 427 20.76 17.85 -26.70
N THR A 428 21.74 17.75 -25.80
CA THR A 428 23.06 17.16 -26.10
C THR A 428 23.01 15.66 -26.39
N GLU A 429 22.13 14.89 -25.74
CA GLU A 429 21.97 13.45 -26.03
C GLU A 429 21.27 13.20 -27.39
N THR A 430 20.34 14.08 -27.80
CA THR A 430 19.70 13.97 -29.12
C THR A 430 20.62 14.35 -30.28
N ALA A 431 21.65 15.16 -30.06
CA ALA A 431 22.63 15.55 -31.08
C ALA A 431 23.77 14.54 -31.27
N GLY A 432 24.05 13.69 -30.26
CA GLY A 432 25.11 12.66 -30.31
C GLY A 432 24.68 11.31 -30.90
N GLY A 433 23.39 11.14 -31.23
CA GLY A 433 22.83 9.89 -31.72
C GLY A 433 22.52 9.89 -33.22
N ARG A 434 23.53 9.65 -34.07
CA ARG A 434 23.40 9.03 -35.42
C ARG A 434 24.77 8.91 -36.12
N PRO A 435 24.92 7.89 -36.97
CA PRO A 435 25.00 6.45 -36.69
C PRO A 435 26.44 5.98 -36.38
#